data_AF-A0A9P9YP02-F1
#
_entry.id   AF-A0A9P9YP02-F1
#
_cell.length_a   1.000
_cell.length_b   1.000
_cell.length_c   1.000
_cell.angle_alpha   90.00
_cell.angle_beta   90.00
_cell.angle_gamma   90.00
#
_symmetry.space_group_name_H-M   'P 1'
#
loop_
_entity.id
_entity.type
_entity.pdbx_description
1 polymer ?
#
loop_
_entity_poly.entity_id
_entity_poly.type
_entity_poly.pdbx_seq_one_letter_code
_entity_poly.pdbx_strand_id
1 'polypeptide(L)'
;MPAEKSIYHPNPAISQNAYISSFEEYQKFYQESLDNPAEFWSRVAKQFHWETPADPEKFLKYNFNISKGPISIKWMEGASTNPVLQPPRSQC
;
A
#
# COMPACT_ATOMS: atom_id res chain seq x y z
N MET A 1 34.59 4.25 13.43
CA MET A 1 34.75 3.44 12.20
C MET A 1 33.45 3.59 11.43
N PRO A 2 33.42 4.24 10.25
CA PRO A 2 32.20 4.26 9.45
C PRO A 2 31.97 2.85 8.90
N ALA A 3 30.76 2.31 9.07
CA ALA A 3 30.39 1.04 8.46
C ALA A 3 30.32 1.26 6.94
N GLU A 4 31.18 0.59 6.18
CA GLU A 4 31.10 0.60 4.72
C GLU A 4 29.76 -0.02 4.29
N LYS A 5 29.03 0.71 3.44
CA LYS A 5 27.67 0.34 3.03
C LYS A 5 27.75 -0.58 1.80
N SER A 6 27.98 -1.87 2.02
CA SER A 6 27.95 -2.87 0.94
C SER A 6 26.51 -3.07 0.44
N ILE A 7 26.31 -2.93 -0.86
CA ILE A 7 25.01 -3.18 -1.52
C ILE A 7 24.94 -4.67 -1.86
N TYR A 8 23.86 -5.34 -1.43
CA TYR A 8 23.60 -6.74 -1.72
C TYR A 8 22.42 -6.88 -2.68
N HIS A 9 22.63 -7.53 -3.81
CA HIS A 9 21.58 -7.76 -4.80
C HIS A 9 20.72 -8.99 -4.44
N PRO A 10 19.42 -8.98 -4.76
CA PRO A 10 18.56 -10.13 -4.55
C PRO A 10 18.97 -11.29 -5.46
N ASN A 11 18.65 -12.52 -5.05
CA ASN A 11 18.86 -13.70 -5.87
C ASN A 11 18.08 -13.55 -7.20
N PRO A 12 18.73 -13.74 -8.38
CA PRO A 12 18.07 -13.60 -9.68
C PRO A 12 16.81 -14.44 -9.86
N ALA A 13 16.77 -15.66 -9.30
CA ALA A 13 15.60 -16.54 -9.40
C ALA A 13 14.38 -15.97 -8.67
N ILE A 14 14.60 -15.24 -7.57
CA ILE A 14 13.53 -14.57 -6.82
C ILE A 14 13.13 -13.27 -7.54
N SER A 15 14.11 -12.54 -8.06
CA SER A 15 13.87 -11.27 -8.76
C SER A 15 13.02 -11.44 -10.03
N GLN A 16 13.10 -12.58 -10.71
CA GLN A 16 12.31 -12.86 -11.91
C GLN A 16 10.80 -13.00 -11.66
N ASN A 17 10.42 -13.49 -10.47
CA ASN A 17 9.01 -13.70 -10.09
C ASN A 17 8.49 -12.59 -9.15
N ALA A 18 9.22 -11.49 -9.02
CA ALA A 18 8.83 -10.40 -8.16
C ALA A 18 7.67 -9.59 -8.78
N TYR A 19 6.79 -9.05 -7.92
CA TYR A 19 5.71 -8.15 -8.34
C TYR A 19 6.21 -6.84 -8.98
N ILE A 20 7.44 -6.46 -8.69
CA ILE A 20 8.09 -5.25 -9.21
C ILE A 20 9.43 -5.69 -9.80
N SER A 21 9.62 -5.40 -11.08
CA SER A 21 10.73 -5.95 -11.87
C SER A 21 12.03 -5.15 -11.73
N SER A 22 11.93 -3.89 -11.31
CA SER A 22 13.10 -3.01 -11.17
C SER A 22 12.97 -2.01 -10.03
N PHE A 23 14.11 -1.49 -9.58
CA PHE A 23 14.13 -0.45 -8.55
C PHE A 23 13.48 0.85 -9.05
N GLU A 24 13.63 1.20 -10.33
CA GLU A 24 13.00 2.37 -10.93
C GLU A 24 11.46 2.26 -10.91
N GLU A 25 10.94 1.08 -11.23
CA GLU A 25 9.49 0.80 -11.15
C GLU A 25 8.98 0.92 -9.72
N TYR A 26 9.73 0.39 -8.73
CA TYR A 26 9.43 0.59 -7.32
C TYR A 26 9.38 2.08 -6.94
N GLN A 27 10.38 2.86 -7.36
CA GLN A 27 10.44 4.30 -7.06
C GLN A 27 9.23 5.03 -7.64
N LYS A 28 8.80 4.68 -8.86
CA LYS A 28 7.61 5.25 -9.47
C LYS A 28 6.35 4.95 -8.66
N PHE A 29 6.11 3.70 -8.29
CA PHE A 29 4.96 3.33 -7.45
C PHE A 29 5.02 3.97 -6.07
N TYR A 30 6.21 4.05 -5.48
CA TYR A 30 6.40 4.71 -4.19
C TYR A 30 6.02 6.19 -4.27
N GLN A 31 6.50 6.89 -5.29
CA GLN A 31 6.17 8.30 -5.52
C GLN A 31 4.66 8.50 -5.72
N GLU A 32 4.03 7.66 -6.55
CA GLU A 32 2.58 7.68 -6.78
C GLU A 32 1.78 7.45 -5.48
N SER A 33 2.25 6.55 -4.62
CA SER A 33 1.62 6.26 -3.32
C SER A 33 1.65 7.44 -2.33
N LEU A 34 2.61 8.36 -2.51
CA LEU A 34 2.75 9.57 -1.70
C LEU A 34 1.98 10.76 -2.29
N ASP A 35 2.06 10.93 -3.62
CA ASP A 35 1.45 12.07 -4.31
C ASP A 35 -0.08 11.94 -4.37
N ASN A 36 -0.59 10.75 -4.68
CA ASN A 36 -2.02 10.47 -4.82
C ASN A 36 -2.41 9.21 -4.03
N PRO A 37 -2.34 9.24 -2.69
CA PRO A 37 -2.53 8.05 -1.87
C PRO A 37 -3.92 7.44 -2.05
N ALA A 38 -4.97 8.26 -2.14
CA ALA A 38 -6.33 7.75 -2.30
C ALA A 38 -6.50 6.95 -3.59
N GLU A 39 -5.97 7.44 -4.71
CA GLU A 39 -6.08 6.77 -6.01
C GLU A 39 -5.24 5.49 -6.06
N PHE A 40 -3.97 5.58 -5.65
CA PHE A 40 -3.04 4.45 -5.64
C PHE A 40 -3.60 3.30 -4.78
N TRP A 41 -3.94 3.59 -3.52
CA TRP A 41 -4.41 2.56 -2.59
C TRP A 41 -5.82 2.07 -2.93
N SER A 42 -6.67 2.88 -3.56
CA SER A 42 -7.96 2.40 -4.10
C SER A 42 -7.76 1.35 -5.19
N ARG A 43 -6.72 1.48 -6.03
CA ARG A 43 -6.39 0.48 -7.06
C ARG A 43 -5.99 -0.85 -6.44
N VAL A 44 -5.15 -0.80 -5.40
CA VAL A 44 -4.74 -1.98 -4.63
C VAL A 44 -5.93 -2.60 -3.90
N ALA A 45 -6.79 -1.78 -3.28
CA ALA A 45 -7.96 -2.24 -2.54
C ALA A 45 -8.96 -3.02 -3.42
N LYS A 46 -9.06 -2.71 -4.72
CA LYS A 46 -9.91 -3.44 -5.68
C LYS A 46 -9.53 -4.91 -5.88
N GLN A 47 -8.34 -5.32 -5.47
CA GLN A 47 -7.91 -6.72 -5.54
C GLN A 47 -8.56 -7.59 -4.44
N PHE A 48 -9.16 -6.97 -3.44
CA PHE A 48 -9.84 -7.63 -2.33
C PHE A 48 -11.34 -7.66 -2.56
N HIS A 49 -12.01 -8.61 -1.90
CA HIS A 49 -13.46 -8.62 -1.84
C HIS A 49 -13.95 -7.53 -0.86
N TRP A 50 -14.96 -6.76 -1.26
CA TRP A 50 -15.61 -5.75 -0.42
C TRP A 50 -17.13 -5.92 -0.53
N GLU A 51 -17.80 -5.96 0.62
CA GLU A 51 -19.27 -5.93 0.68
C GLU A 51 -19.76 -4.50 0.45
N THR A 52 -19.12 -3.53 1.14
CA THR A 52 -19.28 -2.10 0.90
C THR A 52 -17.95 -1.55 0.41
N PRO A 53 -17.83 -1.13 -0.87
CA PRO A 53 -16.62 -0.52 -1.40
C PRO A 53 -16.24 0.76 -0.64
N ALA A 54 -14.94 1.07 -0.60
CA ALA A 54 -14.46 2.32 -0.01
C ALA A 54 -14.79 3.53 -0.90
N ASP A 55 -15.26 4.61 -0.29
CA ASP A 55 -15.42 5.91 -0.95
C ASP A 55 -14.04 6.53 -1.21
N PRO A 56 -13.70 6.94 -2.45
CA PRO A 56 -12.43 7.60 -2.76
C PRO A 56 -12.19 8.88 -1.94
N GLU A 57 -13.25 9.62 -1.62
CA GLU A 57 -13.18 10.86 -0.82
C GLU A 57 -12.87 10.62 0.67
N LYS A 58 -13.19 9.42 1.19
CA LYS A 58 -12.98 9.05 2.60
C LYS A 58 -11.90 7.98 2.75
N PHE A 59 -11.05 7.85 1.74
CA PHE A 59 -10.05 6.80 1.70
C PHE A 59 -8.99 6.95 2.80
N LEU A 60 -8.56 8.18 3.07
CA LEU A 60 -7.54 8.48 4.07
C LEU A 60 -7.89 9.78 4.80
N LYS A 61 -8.14 9.68 6.11
CA LYS A 61 -8.33 10.82 7.00
C LYS A 61 -7.46 10.66 8.22
N TYR A 62 -6.55 11.59 8.45
CA TYR A 62 -5.65 11.54 9.60
C TYR A 62 -5.49 12.91 10.26
N ASN A 63 -5.18 12.88 11.55
CA ASN A 63 -4.73 14.01 12.33
C ASN A 63 -3.53 13.56 13.18
N PHE A 64 -2.36 14.14 12.93
CA PHE A 64 -1.16 13.96 13.76
C PHE A 64 -0.91 15.15 14.68
N ASN A 65 -1.71 16.22 14.58
CA ASN A 65 -1.49 17.43 15.33
C ASN A 65 -2.32 17.40 16.62
N ILE A 66 -1.61 17.32 17.76
CA ILE A 66 -2.18 17.26 19.11
C ILE A 66 -2.99 18.52 19.44
N SER A 67 -2.64 19.68 18.87
CA SER A 67 -3.36 20.94 19.08
C SER A 67 -4.65 21.06 18.27
N LYS A 68 -4.79 20.30 17.17
CA LYS A 68 -5.99 20.32 16.30
C LYS A 68 -7.06 19.30 16.73
N GLY A 69 -6.76 18.45 17.72
CA GLY A 69 -7.66 17.41 18.21
C GLY A 69 -6.92 16.10 18.53
N PRO A 70 -7.66 15.03 18.84
CA PRO A 70 -7.06 13.73 19.11
C PRO A 70 -6.29 13.22 17.89
N ILE A 71 -5.16 12.57 18.15
CA ILE A 71 -4.42 11.86 17.11
C ILE A 71 -5.32 10.74 16.58
N SER A 72 -5.56 10.75 15.28
CA SER A 72 -6.42 9.75 14.63
C SER A 72 -5.90 9.43 13.24
N ILE A 73 -6.06 8.17 12.84
CA ILE A 73 -5.75 7.70 11.49
C ILE A 73 -6.88 6.77 11.10
N LYS A 74 -7.60 7.13 10.05
CA LYS A 74 -8.71 6.37 9.50
C LYS A 74 -8.44 6.09 8.03
N TRP A 75 -8.60 4.83 7.66
CA TRP A 75 -8.46 4.35 6.29
C TRP A 75 -9.77 3.71 5.86
N MET A 76 -10.17 3.95 4.60
CA MET A 76 -11.36 3.35 3.97
C MET A 76 -12.61 3.48 4.84
N GLU A 77 -12.88 4.69 5.37
CA GLU A 77 -13.97 4.92 6.30
C GLU A 77 -15.33 4.64 5.63
N GLY A 78 -16.09 3.70 6.20
CA GLY A 78 -17.38 3.24 5.65
C GLY A 78 -17.30 1.97 4.80
N ALA A 79 -16.09 1.49 4.47
CA ALA A 79 -15.93 0.23 3.76
C ALA A 79 -16.12 -0.98 4.70
N SER A 80 -16.72 -2.05 4.18
CA SER A 80 -16.92 -3.30 4.91
C SER A 80 -16.48 -4.50 4.09
N THR A 81 -15.82 -5.45 4.75
CA THR A 81 -15.39 -6.70 4.13
C THR A 81 -15.33 -7.82 5.16
N ASN A 82 -15.49 -9.05 4.69
CA ASN A 82 -15.28 -10.25 5.46
C ASN A 82 -13.96 -10.92 5.03
N PRO A 83 -12.99 -11.12 5.95
CA PRO A 83 -11.73 -11.80 5.64
C PRO A 83 -11.89 -13.20 5.06
N VAL A 84 -12.98 -13.91 5.39
CA VAL A 84 -13.26 -15.27 4.89
C VAL A 84 -13.68 -15.28 3.42
N LEU A 85 -14.26 -14.18 2.92
CA LEU A 85 -14.70 -14.03 1.53
C LEU A 85 -13.57 -13.57 0.59
N GLN A 86 -12.36 -13.37 1.12
CA GLN A 86 -11.24 -12.97 0.31
C GLN A 86 -10.88 -14.08 -0.68
N PRO A 87 -10.67 -13.75 -1.96
CA PRO A 87 -10.28 -14.75 -2.95
C PRO A 87 -8.95 -15.40 -2.52
N PRO A 88 -8.74 -16.70 -2.84
CA PRO A 88 -7.44 -17.30 -2.64
C PRO A 88 -6.39 -16.47 -3.37
N ARG A 89 -5.27 -16.14 -2.71
CA ARG A 89 -4.19 -15.37 -3.34
C ARG A 89 -3.81 -16.08 -4.63
N SER A 90 -4.08 -15.44 -5.75
CA SER A 90 -3.62 -15.90 -7.05
C SER A 90 -2.16 -15.49 -7.18
N GLN A 91 -1.25 -16.23 -6.54
CA GLN A 91 0.15 -16.44 -6.97
C GLN A 91 0.93 -17.30 -5.98
N CYS A 92 1.45 -18.41 -6.52
CA CYS A 92 2.81 -18.90 -6.30
C CYS A 92 3.62 -18.54 -7.54
#